data_AF-A0A7X7R2J0-F1
#
_entry.id   AF-A0A7X7R2J0-F1
#
_cell.length_a   1.000
_cell.length_b   1.000
_cell.length_c   1.000
_cell.angle_alpha   90.00
_cell.angle_beta   90.00
_cell.angle_gamma   90.00
#
_symmetry.space_group_name_H-M   'P 1'
#
loop_
_entity.id
_entity.type
_entity.pdbx_description
1 polymer ?
#
loop_
_entity_poly.entity_id
_entity_poly.type
_entity_poly.pdbx_seq_one_letter_code
_entity_poly.pdbx_strand_id
1 'polypeptide(L)' 'MAKLYGWGAAVVIVGALFKIEHFPGASIMLIVGLGIEALIFFFSAFEPPHAEPDWTLVYPELAGIDPIDGIS' A
#
# COMPACT_ATOMS: atom_id res chain seq x y z
N MET A 1 3.87 -9.40 -3.12
CA MET A 1 4.48 -8.79 -1.91
C MET A 1 3.46 -8.37 -0.83
N ALA A 2 2.22 -8.90 -0.81
CA ALA A 2 1.16 -8.42 0.08
C ALA A 2 1.46 -8.50 1.58
N LYS A 3 2.27 -9.48 2.02
CA LYS A 3 2.60 -9.62 3.44
C LYS A 3 3.54 -8.51 3.93
N LEU A 4 4.50 -8.04 3.13
CA LEU A 4 5.47 -7.03 3.60
C LEU A 4 4.79 -5.68 3.90
N TYR A 5 3.88 -5.24 3.04
CA TYR A 5 3.05 -4.05 3.24
C TYR A 5 2.16 -4.17 4.49
N GLY A 6 1.55 -5.34 4.72
CA GLY A 6 0.70 -5.57 5.90
C GLY A 6 1.45 -5.46 7.23
N TRP A 7 2.72 -5.87 7.26
CA TRP A 7 3.54 -5.76 8.47
C TRP A 7 4.02 -4.31 8.71
N GLY A 8 4.36 -3.57 7.66
CA GLY A 8 4.67 -2.14 7.75
C GLY A 8 3.51 -1.32 8.30
N ALA A 9 2.33 -1.51 7.70
CA ALA A 9 1.10 -0.83 8.11
C ALA A 9 0.75 -1.09 9.58
N ALA A 10 0.95 -2.31 10.07
CA ALA A 10 0.71 -2.63 11.48
C ALA A 10 1.59 -1.79 12.44
N VAL A 11 2.87 -1.58 12.11
CA VAL A 11 3.77 -0.77 12.95
C VAL A 11 3.35 0.70 12.95
N VAL A 12 2.86 1.21 11.82
CA VAL A 12 2.35 2.59 11.72
C VAL A 12 1.09 2.78 12.55
N ILE A 13 0.18 1.81 12.49
CA ILE A 13 -1.05 1.83 13.29
C ILE A 13 -0.72 1.84 14.78
N VAL A 14 0.26 1.04 15.22
CA VAL A 14 0.72 1.08 16.63
C VAL A 14 1.34 2.44 16.99
N GLY A 15 2.12 3.04 16.10
CA GLY A 15 2.67 4.39 16.32
C GLY A 15 1.59 5.48 16.39
N ALA A 16 0.57 5.41 15.54
CA ALA A 16 -0.59 6.30 15.58
C ALA A 16 -1.39 6.12 16.87
N LEU A 17 -1.61 4.87 17.30
CA LEU A 17 -2.29 4.55 18.56
C LEU A 17 -1.56 5.18 19.76
N PHE A 18 -0.23 5.04 19.83
CA PHE A 18 0.57 5.68 20.89
C PHE A 18 0.40 7.20 20.91
N LYS A 19 0.29 7.83 19.74
CA LYS A 19 0.08 9.27 19.61
C LYS A 19 -1.30 9.70 20.12
N ILE A 20 -2.34 8.94 19.81
CA ILE A 20 -3.73 9.22 20.24
C ILE A 20 -3.87 9.02 21.76
N GLU A 21 -3.30 7.95 22.31
CA GLU A 21 -3.37 7.63 23.75
C GLU A 21 -2.36 8.41 24.60
N HIS A 22 -1.54 9.28 24.00
CA HIS A 22 -0.54 10.12 24.69
C HIS A 22 0.46 9.32 25.54
N PHE A 23 0.81 8.11 25.13
CA PHE A 23 1.80 7.30 25.84
C PHE A 23 3.21 7.93 25.81
N PRO A 24 4.04 7.69 26.84
CA PRO A 24 5.42 8.17 26.85
C PRO A 24 6.19 7.63 25.63
N GLY A 25 6.89 8.51 24.93
CA GLY A 25 7.61 8.15 23.71
C GLY A 25 6.75 8.06 22.45
N ALA A 26 5.48 8.49 22.49
CA ALA A 26 4.58 8.43 21.34
C ALA A 26 5.13 9.05 20.05
N SER A 27 5.80 10.19 20.13
CA SER A 27 6.42 10.82 18.96
C SER A 27 7.50 9.94 18.34
N ILE A 28 8.29 9.23 19.17
CA ILE A 28 9.35 8.34 18.69
C ILE A 28 8.71 7.13 17.99
N MET A 29 7.70 6.51 18.60
CA MET A 29 7.00 5.36 17.99
C MET A 29 6.34 5.74 16.66
N LEU A 30 5.74 6.93 16.58
CA LEU A 30 5.13 7.45 15.36
C LEU A 30 6.18 7.69 14.25
N ILE A 31 7.34 8.27 14.60
CA ILE A 31 8.44 8.48 13.66
C ILE A 31 8.95 7.13 13.12
N VAL A 32 9.09 6.13 13.99
CA VAL A 32 9.53 4.79 13.58
C VAL A 32 8.52 4.15 12.62
N GLY A 33 7.22 4.19 12.96
CA GLY A 33 6.17 3.65 12.10
C GLY A 33 6.13 4.33 10.73
N LEU A 34 6.06 5.66 10.70
CA LEU A 34 6.06 6.42 9.45
C LEU A 34 7.35 6.26 8.65
N GLY A 35 8.50 6.12 9.33
CA GLY A 35 9.79 5.85 8.68
C GLY A 35 9.83 4.49 7.98
N ILE A 36 9.24 3.46 8.59
CA ILE A 36 9.11 2.13 7.98
C ILE A 36 8.21 2.21 6.73
N GLU A 37 7.06 2.88 6.79
CA GLU A 37 6.21 3.06 5.61
C GLU A 37 6.90 3.87 4.51
N ALA A 38 7.64 4.92 4.85
CA ALA A 38 8.39 5.69 3.86
C ALA A 38 9.40 4.82 3.10
N LEU A 39 10.09 3.90 3.79
CA LEU A 39 11.01 2.95 3.15
C LEU A 39 10.26 1.94 2.28
N ILE A 40 9.15 1.39 2.76
CA ILE A 40 8.34 0.44 1.99
C ILE A 40 7.80 1.09 0.71
N PHE A 41 7.25 2.30 0.79
CA PHE A 41 6.80 3.07 -0.37
C PHE A 41 7.94 3.43 -1.32
N PHE A 42 9.12 3.73 -0.79
CA PHE A 42 10.27 4.01 -1.63
C PHE A 42 10.65 2.79 -2.46
N PHE A 43 10.71 1.60 -1.85
CA PHE A 43 11.04 0.37 -2.58
C PHE A 43 9.90 -0.13 -3.48
N SER A 44 8.63 0.14 -3.15
CA SER A 44 7.49 -0.24 -3.98
C SER A 44 7.50 0.43 -5.35
N ALA A 45 8.07 1.63 -5.46
CA ALA A 45 8.24 2.35 -6.73
C ALA A 45 9.15 1.62 -7.74
N PHE A 46 9.97 0.68 -7.27
CA PHE A 46 10.86 -0.12 -8.11
C PHE A 46 10.32 -1.53 -8.40
N GLU A 47 9.17 -1.92 -7.84
CA GLU A 47 8.52 -3.18 -8.18
C GLU A 47 7.82 -3.06 -9.54
N PRO A 48 7.94 -4.07 -10.43
CA PRO A 48 7.17 -4.08 -11.66
C PRO A 48 5.67 -4.06 -11.34
N PRO A 49 4.86 -3.31 -12.11
CA PRO A 49 3.42 -3.25 -11.89
C PRO A 49 2.85 -4.66 -11.88
N HIS A 50 1.99 -4.94 -10.88
CA HIS A 50 1.32 -6.22 -10.81
C HIS A 50 0.45 -6.33 -12.05
N ALA A 51 0.68 -7.37 -12.87
CA ALA A 51 -0.13 -7.60 -14.05
C ALA A 51 -1.59 -7.74 -13.61
N GLU A 52 -2.45 -6.87 -14.15
CA GLU A 52 -3.88 -6.96 -13.89
C GLU A 52 -4.37 -8.32 -14.42
N PRO A 53 -5.15 -9.08 -13.64
CA PRO A 53 -5.75 -10.32 -14.13
C PRO A 53 -6.58 -10.01 -15.38
N ASP A 54 -6.49 -10.86 -16.40
CA ASP A 54 -7.32 -10.70 -17.58
C ASP A 54 -8.80 -10.98 -17.23
N TRP A 55 -9.54 -9.90 -17.00
CA TRP A 55 -10.95 -9.96 -16.62
C TRP A 55 -11.84 -10.47 -17.75
N THR A 56 -11.36 -10.48 -19.00
CA THR A 56 -12.12 -11.01 -20.14
C THR A 56 -12.36 -12.52 -20.04
N LEU A 57 -11.55 -13.22 -19.24
CA LEU A 57 -11.71 -14.65 -18.94
C LEU A 57 -12.98 -14.94 -18.12
N VAL A 58 -13.44 -13.98 -17.33
CA VAL A 58 -14.64 -14.09 -16.48
C VAL A 58 -15.81 -13.27 -17.04
N TYR A 59 -15.50 -12.14 -17.66
CA TYR A 59 -16.43 -11.17 -18.23
C TYR A 59 -16.06 -10.92 -19.69
N PRO A 60 -16.45 -11.82 -20.61
CA PRO A 60 -16.11 -11.70 -22.03
C PRO A 60 -16.60 -10.41 -22.67
N GLU A 61 -17.59 -9.73 -22.06
CA GLU A 61 -18.06 -8.39 -22.44
C GLU A 61 -16.98 -7.30 -22.34
N LEU A 62 -15.88 -7.53 -21.63
CA LEU A 62 -14.76 -6.59 -21.50
C LEU A 62 -13.69 -6.77 -22.60
N ALA A 63 -13.84 -7.77 -23.47
CA ALA A 63 -12.87 -8.05 -24.52
C ALA A 63 -12.81 -6.91 -25.56
N GLY A 64 -11.60 -6.38 -25.80
CA GLY A 64 -11.36 -5.31 -26.78
C GLY A 64 -11.64 -3.89 -26.27
N ILE A 65 -11.98 -3.73 -24.98
CA ILE A 65 -11.96 -2.43 -24.30
C ILE A 65 -10.56 -2.27 -23.71
N ASP A 66 -9.70 -1.50 -24.36
CA ASP A 66 -8.43 -1.12 -23.75
C ASP A 66 -8.74 -0.19 -22.56
N PRO A 67 -8.25 -0.47 -21.33
CA PRO A 67 -8.51 0.37 -20.16
C PRO A 67 -8.08 1.84 -20.35
N ILE A 68 -7.22 2.09 -21.33
CA ILE A 68 -6.62 3.39 -21.65
C ILE A 68 -7.55 4.24 -22.54
N ASP A 69 -8.45 3.62 -23.30
CA ASP A 69 -9.34 4.30 -24.26
C ASP A 69 -10.54 5.02 -23.59
N GLY A 70 -10.71 4.86 -22.27
CA GLY A 70 -11.76 5.54 -21.49
C GLY A 70 -11.36 6.90 -20.90
N ILE A 71 -10.11 7.36 -21.12
CA ILE A 71 -9.53 8.57 -20.51
C ILE A 71 -8.96 9.53 -21.58
N SER A 72 -9.63 9.65 -22.73
CA SER A 72 -9.34 10.65 -23.77
C SER A 72 -10.52 11.59 -23.98
#